data_AF-A0A3M2E1D5-F1
#
_entry.id   AF-A0A3M2E1D5-F1
#
_cell.length_a   1.000
_cell.length_b   1.000
_cell.length_c   1.000
_cell.angle_alpha   90.00
_cell.angle_beta   90.00
_cell.angle_gamma   90.00
#
_symmetry.space_group_name_H-M   'P 1'
#
loop_
_entity.id
_entity.type
_entity.pdbx_description
1 polymer ?
#
loop_
_entity_poly.entity_id
_entity_poly.type
_entity_poly.pdbx_seq_one_letter_code
_entity_poly.pdbx_strand_id
1 'polypeptide(L)'
;MEPLDTLLAARWQMALSLGFHIIFACIGMVMPFFMAAAHRRWLRTGEAVYRELARRWAYGVAIFFAVGAVSGTVLSFELGMLWPRFMEIAGPIFGLPFALEGTAFFLEAIALGLYLYGWDRLPPRVHWAAGVVVGLAGVFSGIFVVAANAWMNSPAGFAWVDGQATDIDPVAAMFNAAWPWQALHMTLAAFVATGFAVAGLHAVLLLRRPGHPLHRAALRIALPFAVVAAFLQPISGDLSARDVARRQPEKLAAMEALFETQTRAPLLIGGLPDVEAQEVRYALELPGLLSFLAFADVDAEVQGLEDFPRELWPPVVVTHLAFQVMVGIGFFLMG
;
A
#
# COMPACT_ATOMS: atom_id res chain seq x y z
N MET A 1 7.61 -30.84 -21.01
CA MET A 1 7.09 -29.82 -20.10
C MET A 1 5.97 -29.13 -20.85
N GLU A 2 4.72 -29.30 -20.44
CA GLU A 2 3.65 -28.46 -20.96
C GLU A 2 4.07 -27.00 -20.81
N PRO A 3 3.82 -26.14 -21.80
CA PRO A 3 4.02 -24.72 -21.62
C PRO A 3 3.20 -24.31 -20.40
N LEU A 4 3.85 -23.72 -19.39
CA LEU A 4 3.15 -22.96 -18.37
C LEU A 4 2.16 -22.07 -19.12
N ASP A 5 0.86 -22.16 -18.79
CA ASP A 5 -0.16 -21.30 -19.39
C ASP A 5 0.37 -19.87 -19.41
N THR A 6 0.48 -19.28 -20.61
CA THR A 6 1.08 -17.96 -20.81
C THR A 6 0.44 -16.93 -19.89
N LEU A 7 -0.86 -17.08 -19.58
CA LEU A 7 -1.56 -16.22 -18.62
C LEU A 7 -1.03 -16.40 -17.19
N LEU A 8 -0.81 -17.64 -16.75
CA LEU A 8 -0.24 -17.93 -15.44
C LEU A 8 1.20 -17.41 -15.33
N ALA A 9 1.99 -17.56 -16.40
CA ALA A 9 3.35 -17.00 -16.48
C ALA A 9 3.34 -15.46 -16.32
N ALA A 10 2.45 -14.78 -17.04
CA ALA A 10 2.28 -13.32 -16.95
C ALA A 10 1.87 -12.87 -15.54
N ARG A 11 0.95 -13.61 -14.88
CA ARG A 11 0.54 -13.35 -13.49
C ARG A 11 1.71 -13.48 -12.52
N TRP A 12 2.50 -14.54 -12.62
CA TRP A 12 3.67 -14.76 -11.75
C TRP A 12 4.76 -13.71 -11.95
N GLN A 13 5.06 -13.36 -13.20
CA GLN A 13 6.05 -12.32 -13.52
C GLN A 13 5.63 -10.98 -12.90
N MET A 14 4.39 -10.54 -13.15
CA MET A 14 3.86 -9.30 -12.59
C MET A 14 3.82 -9.33 -11.05
N ALA A 15 3.43 -10.46 -10.45
CA ALA A 15 3.41 -10.62 -8.99
C ALA A 15 4.81 -10.49 -8.37
N LEU A 16 5.83 -11.09 -8.99
CA LEU A 16 7.22 -10.98 -8.55
C LEU A 16 7.72 -9.53 -8.66
N SER A 17 7.50 -8.87 -9.80
CA SER A 17 7.93 -7.50 -10.04
C SER A 17 7.23 -6.52 -9.08
N LEU A 18 5.92 -6.65 -8.87
CA LEU A 18 5.18 -5.85 -7.89
C LEU A 18 5.65 -6.10 -6.46
N GLY A 19 5.83 -7.36 -6.08
CA GLY A 19 6.32 -7.76 -4.75
C GLY A 19 7.73 -7.24 -4.46
N PHE A 20 8.60 -7.17 -5.47
CA PHE A 20 9.90 -6.52 -5.36
C PHE A 20 9.75 -5.00 -5.23
N HIS A 21 9.01 -4.38 -6.15
CA HIS A 21 8.90 -2.93 -6.25
C HIS A 21 8.29 -2.29 -5.00
N ILE A 22 7.25 -2.90 -4.42
CA ILE A 22 6.50 -2.32 -3.30
C ILE A 22 7.38 -2.07 -2.06
N ILE A 23 8.41 -2.90 -1.85
CA ILE A 23 9.37 -2.72 -0.75
C ILE A 23 10.09 -1.38 -0.91
N PHE A 24 10.60 -1.10 -2.10
CA PHE A 24 11.35 0.12 -2.39
C PHE A 24 10.44 1.34 -2.50
N ALA A 25 9.23 1.18 -3.05
CA ALA A 25 8.23 2.23 -3.13
C ALA A 25 7.82 2.72 -1.73
N CYS A 26 7.46 1.82 -0.81
CA CYS A 26 7.10 2.17 0.57
C CYS A 26 8.26 2.88 1.31
N ILE A 27 9.50 2.43 1.07
CA ILE A 27 10.69 3.09 1.63
C ILE A 27 10.86 4.49 1.05
N GLY A 28 10.74 4.65 -0.27
CA GLY A 28 10.82 5.93 -0.98
C GLY A 28 9.76 6.92 -0.52
N MET A 29 8.53 6.46 -0.28
CA MET A 29 7.44 7.29 0.26
C MET A 29 7.76 7.85 1.65
N VAL A 30 8.35 7.04 2.54
CA VAL A 30 8.35 7.33 3.98
C VAL A 30 9.69 7.81 4.53
N MET A 31 10.80 7.23 4.09
CA MET A 31 12.15 7.62 4.58
C MET A 31 12.47 9.11 4.42
N PRO A 32 12.03 9.81 3.37
CA PRO A 32 12.25 11.26 3.26
C PRO A 32 11.61 12.06 4.39
N PHE A 33 10.49 11.61 4.98
CA PHE A 33 9.91 12.26 6.16
C PHE A 33 10.82 12.12 7.38
N PHE A 34 11.45 10.96 7.56
CA PHE A 34 12.41 10.76 8.65
C PHE A 34 13.66 11.62 8.45
N MET A 35 14.18 11.66 7.22
CA MET A 35 15.26 12.54 6.80
C MET A 35 14.94 14.02 7.09
N ALA A 36 13.76 14.50 6.65
CA ALA A 36 13.31 15.87 6.87
C ALA A 36 13.07 16.19 8.35
N ALA A 37 12.58 15.23 9.14
CA ALA A 37 12.40 15.37 10.58
C ALA A 37 13.75 15.48 11.33
N ALA A 38 14.73 14.64 10.97
CA ALA A 38 16.09 14.73 11.50
C ALA A 38 16.70 16.09 11.17
N HIS A 39 16.60 16.53 9.91
CA HIS A 39 17.08 17.84 9.49
C HIS A 39 16.38 18.97 10.25
N ARG A 40 15.04 18.95 10.37
CA ARG A 40 14.30 19.96 11.13
C ARG A 40 14.77 20.05 12.58
N ARG A 41 15.04 18.89 13.20
CA ARG A 41 15.51 18.83 14.58
C ARG A 41 16.91 19.38 14.72
N TRP A 42 17.81 19.10 13.78
CA TRP A 42 19.12 19.75 13.73
C TRP A 42 19.00 21.28 13.62
N LEU A 43 18.16 21.80 12.72
CA LEU A 43 17.96 23.26 12.58
C LEU A 43 17.43 23.93 13.86
N ARG A 44 16.70 23.19 14.70
CA ARG A 44 16.16 23.70 15.97
C ARG A 44 17.16 23.60 17.13
N THR A 45 17.99 22.56 17.16
CA THR A 45 18.79 22.19 18.35
C THR A 45 20.28 22.43 18.17
N GLY A 46 20.79 22.45 16.94
CA GLY A 46 22.23 22.49 16.64
C GLY A 46 22.95 21.16 16.89
N GLU A 47 22.27 20.13 17.40
CA GLU A 47 22.89 18.84 17.75
C GLU A 47 23.40 18.10 16.50
N ALA A 48 24.71 17.87 16.41
CA ALA A 48 25.37 17.29 15.24
C ALA A 48 24.85 15.89 14.85
N VAL A 49 24.36 15.11 15.82
CA VAL A 49 23.81 13.76 15.58
C VAL A 49 22.65 13.76 14.60
N TYR A 50 21.79 14.79 14.63
CA TYR A 50 20.63 14.88 13.74
C TYR A 50 21.03 15.31 12.32
N ARG A 51 22.08 16.14 12.18
CA ARG A 51 22.67 16.45 10.87
C ARG A 51 23.25 15.20 10.24
N GLU A 52 24.02 14.44 11.01
CA GLU A 52 24.64 13.20 10.55
C GLU A 52 23.60 12.16 10.16
N LEU A 53 22.55 12.00 10.97
CA LEU A 53 21.45 11.09 10.68
C LEU A 53 20.72 11.48 9.39
N ALA A 54 20.40 12.77 9.22
CA ALA A 54 19.76 13.27 8.00
C ALA A 54 20.62 13.01 6.75
N ARG A 55 21.95 13.18 6.83
CA ARG A 55 22.87 12.89 5.72
C ARG A 55 22.92 11.40 5.39
N ARG A 56 23.06 10.54 6.40
CA ARG A 56 23.11 9.08 6.18
C ARG A 56 21.82 8.54 5.58
N TRP A 57 20.67 8.99 6.08
CA TRP A 57 19.38 8.60 5.51
C TRP A 57 19.19 9.13 4.10
N ALA A 58 19.67 10.34 3.77
CA ALA A 58 19.62 10.85 2.40
C ALA A 58 20.37 9.96 1.39
N TYR A 59 21.56 9.46 1.76
CA TYR A 59 22.28 8.50 0.91
C TYR A 59 21.52 7.18 0.75
N GLY A 60 20.92 6.67 1.82
CA GLY A 60 20.07 5.48 1.75
C GLY A 60 18.84 5.69 0.85
N VAL A 61 18.14 6.82 1.03
CA VAL A 61 17.01 7.24 0.18
C VAL A 61 17.44 7.29 -1.28
N ALA A 62 18.60 7.84 -1.61
CA ALA A 62 19.09 7.89 -2.99
C ALA A 62 19.27 6.49 -3.62
N ILE A 63 19.78 5.52 -2.85
CA ILE A 63 19.95 4.14 -3.32
C ILE A 63 18.57 3.49 -3.52
N PHE A 64 17.68 3.58 -2.53
CA PHE A 64 16.34 2.98 -2.63
C PHE A 64 15.50 3.63 -3.72
N PHE A 65 15.62 4.94 -3.90
CA PHE A 65 15.00 5.70 -4.99
C PHE A 65 15.45 5.17 -6.35
N ALA A 66 16.75 4.96 -6.56
CA ALA A 66 17.26 4.43 -7.83
C ALA A 66 16.73 3.01 -8.13
N VAL A 67 16.71 2.13 -7.12
CA VAL A 67 16.17 0.77 -7.27
C VAL A 67 14.65 0.79 -7.51
N GLY A 68 13.93 1.65 -6.79
CA GLY A 68 12.51 1.90 -6.98
C GLY A 68 12.20 2.38 -8.39
N ALA A 69 12.96 3.36 -8.90
CA ALA A 69 12.81 3.90 -10.25
C ALA A 69 12.98 2.83 -11.34
N VAL A 70 14.03 2.00 -11.23
CA VAL A 70 14.29 0.93 -12.21
C VAL A 70 13.19 -0.12 -12.15
N SER A 71 12.80 -0.57 -10.96
CA SER A 71 11.71 -1.55 -10.82
C SER A 71 10.34 -1.01 -11.24
N GLY A 72 10.05 0.27 -11.00
CA GLY A 72 8.83 0.92 -11.50
C GLY A 72 8.81 0.98 -13.02
N THR A 73 9.96 1.30 -13.65
CA THR A 73 10.11 1.26 -15.11
C THR A 73 9.80 -0.13 -15.67
N VAL A 74 10.31 -1.20 -15.04
CA VAL A 74 9.99 -2.58 -15.42
C VAL A 74 8.49 -2.81 -15.40
N LEU A 75 7.80 -2.40 -14.33
CA LEU A 75 6.33 -2.54 -14.22
C LEU A 75 5.57 -1.78 -15.32
N SER A 76 6.00 -0.56 -15.67
CA SER A 76 5.37 0.20 -16.75
C SER A 76 5.45 -0.53 -18.10
N PHE A 77 6.57 -1.18 -18.39
CA PHE A 77 6.72 -2.02 -19.59
C PHE A 77 5.92 -3.32 -19.47
N GLU A 78 5.97 -4.00 -18.32
CA GLU A 78 5.23 -5.24 -18.08
C GLU A 78 3.72 -5.06 -18.26
N LEU A 79 3.17 -3.92 -17.86
CA LEU A 79 1.74 -3.63 -18.04
C LEU A 79 1.35 -3.66 -19.54
N GLY A 80 2.16 -3.04 -20.41
CA GLY A 80 1.91 -3.04 -21.85
C GLY A 80 2.25 -4.37 -22.54
N MET A 81 3.31 -5.05 -22.12
CA MET A 81 3.78 -6.29 -22.77
C MET A 81 2.99 -7.52 -22.34
N LEU A 82 2.64 -7.61 -21.05
CA LEU A 82 1.94 -8.77 -20.50
C LEU A 82 0.41 -8.63 -20.61
N TRP A 83 -0.11 -7.40 -20.66
CA TRP A 83 -1.54 -7.12 -20.68
C TRP A 83 -1.95 -6.19 -21.85
N PRO A 84 -1.57 -6.46 -23.10
CA PRO A 84 -1.73 -5.52 -24.21
C PRO A 84 -3.20 -5.17 -24.50
N ARG A 85 -4.10 -6.18 -24.51
CA ARG A 85 -5.53 -5.96 -24.75
C ARG A 85 -6.20 -5.18 -23.61
N PHE A 86 -5.76 -5.40 -22.38
CA PHE A 86 -6.23 -4.63 -21.24
C PHE A 86 -5.81 -3.16 -21.40
N MET A 87 -4.55 -2.90 -21.76
CA MET A 87 -4.04 -1.54 -21.93
C MET A 87 -4.60 -0.82 -23.14
N GLU A 88 -4.96 -1.53 -24.21
CA GLU A 88 -5.67 -0.96 -25.37
C GLU A 88 -7.00 -0.31 -24.95
N ILE A 89 -7.75 -0.96 -24.07
CA ILE A 89 -9.06 -0.50 -23.60
C ILE A 89 -8.92 0.50 -22.45
N ALA A 90 -8.11 0.15 -21.46
CA ALA A 90 -8.12 0.81 -20.17
C ALA A 90 -7.07 1.93 -20.06
N GLY A 91 -6.00 1.86 -20.86
CA GLY A 91 -4.96 2.90 -20.91
C GLY A 91 -5.50 4.31 -21.18
N PRO A 92 -6.40 4.53 -22.16
CA PRO A 92 -7.05 5.82 -22.38
C PRO A 92 -7.88 6.33 -21.19
N ILE A 93 -8.40 5.42 -20.35
CA ILE A 93 -9.33 5.76 -19.26
C ILE A 93 -8.56 6.17 -18.00
N PHE A 94 -7.64 5.32 -17.53
CA PHE A 94 -6.93 5.53 -16.26
C PHE A 94 -5.45 5.89 -16.44
N GLY A 95 -5.02 6.27 -17.66
CA GLY A 95 -3.64 6.69 -17.92
C GLY A 95 -3.22 7.99 -17.20
N LEU A 96 -4.18 8.87 -16.85
CA LEU A 96 -3.91 10.12 -16.13
C LEU A 96 -3.19 9.90 -14.80
N PRO A 97 -3.64 8.99 -13.90
CA PRO A 97 -2.90 8.69 -12.68
C PRO A 97 -1.43 8.33 -12.89
N PHE A 98 -1.08 7.52 -13.90
CA PHE A 98 0.34 7.21 -14.20
C PHE A 98 1.13 8.43 -14.67
N ALA A 99 0.52 9.34 -15.44
CA ALA A 99 1.17 10.58 -15.84
C ALA A 99 1.46 11.50 -14.64
N LEU A 100 0.53 11.56 -13.68
CA LEU A 100 0.69 12.32 -12.45
C LEU A 100 1.70 11.68 -11.48
N GLU A 101 1.72 10.35 -11.40
CA GLU A 101 2.78 9.60 -10.72
C GLU A 101 4.14 9.98 -11.30
N GLY A 102 4.33 9.88 -12.62
CA GLY A 102 5.60 10.23 -13.27
C GLY A 102 6.01 11.68 -13.02
N THR A 103 5.04 12.60 -12.96
CA THR A 103 5.29 14.01 -12.62
C THR A 103 5.75 14.16 -11.16
N ALA A 104 5.08 13.51 -10.22
CA ALA A 104 5.44 13.51 -8.81
C ALA A 104 6.83 12.89 -8.59
N PHE A 105 7.10 11.75 -9.22
CA PHE A 105 8.40 11.08 -9.20
C PHE A 105 9.52 11.98 -9.75
N PHE A 106 9.28 12.73 -10.83
CA PHE A 106 10.29 13.65 -11.37
C PHE A 106 10.54 14.84 -10.43
N LEU A 107 9.48 15.38 -9.81
CA LEU A 107 9.61 16.41 -8.77
C LEU A 107 10.41 15.89 -7.56
N GLU A 108 10.15 14.66 -7.14
CA GLU A 108 10.90 13.96 -6.10
C GLU A 108 12.40 13.88 -6.47
N ALA A 109 12.72 13.45 -7.70
CA ALA A 109 14.10 13.34 -8.18
C ALA A 109 14.85 14.67 -8.13
N ILE A 110 14.22 15.76 -8.60
CA ILE A 110 14.79 17.11 -8.55
C ILE A 110 15.02 17.54 -7.10
N ALA A 111 14.00 17.41 -6.26
CA ALA A 111 14.07 17.79 -4.85
C ALA A 111 15.14 16.98 -4.09
N LEU A 112 15.28 15.69 -4.40
CA LEU A 112 16.30 14.82 -3.82
C LEU A 112 17.69 15.24 -4.28
N GLY A 113 17.88 15.57 -5.56
CA GLY A 113 19.14 16.13 -6.07
C GLY A 113 19.52 17.42 -5.34
N LEU A 114 18.57 18.36 -5.19
CA LEU A 114 18.77 19.59 -4.43
C LEU A 114 19.13 19.29 -2.96
N TYR A 115 18.50 18.28 -2.36
CA TYR A 115 18.77 17.89 -0.99
C TYR A 115 20.16 17.26 -0.81
N LEU A 116 20.57 16.37 -1.73
CA LEU A 116 21.87 15.70 -1.63
C LEU A 116 23.03 16.68 -1.81
N TYR A 117 22.92 17.62 -2.75
CA TYR A 117 24.00 18.53 -3.11
C TYR A 117 23.92 19.92 -2.46
N GLY A 118 22.84 20.20 -1.72
CA GLY A 118 22.48 21.52 -1.20
C GLY A 118 23.01 21.90 0.19
N TRP A 119 23.61 20.96 0.96
CA TRP A 119 23.97 21.16 2.37
C TRP A 119 24.74 22.47 2.68
N ASP A 120 25.67 22.85 1.82
CA ASP A 120 26.51 24.05 1.99
C ASP A 120 26.33 25.04 0.83
N ARG A 121 25.28 24.86 0.01
CA ARG A 121 24.98 25.67 -1.19
C ARG A 121 23.63 26.37 -1.13
N LEU A 122 22.67 25.84 -0.37
CA LEU A 122 21.33 26.38 -0.24
C LEU A 122 21.13 26.97 1.16
N PRO A 123 20.26 28.00 1.28
CA PRO A 123 19.84 28.48 2.60
C PRO A 123 19.25 27.32 3.43
N PRO A 124 19.58 27.18 4.74
CA PRO A 124 19.21 25.99 5.52
C PRO A 124 17.72 25.64 5.51
N ARG A 125 16.84 26.66 5.50
CA ARG A 125 15.37 26.44 5.43
C ARG A 125 14.92 25.95 4.05
N VAL A 126 15.53 26.44 2.98
CA VAL A 126 15.24 26.01 1.59
C VAL A 126 15.74 24.58 1.40
N HIS A 127 16.93 24.27 1.92
CA HIS A 127 17.48 22.92 1.89
C HIS A 127 16.60 21.92 2.65
N TRP A 128 16.11 22.30 3.83
CA TRP A 128 15.12 21.49 4.57
C TRP A 128 13.80 21.32 3.79
N ALA A 129 13.29 22.40 3.19
CA ALA A 129 12.05 22.35 2.40
C ALA A 129 12.18 21.39 1.20
N ALA A 130 13.33 21.33 0.53
CA ALA A 130 13.58 20.34 -0.52
C ALA A 130 13.37 18.91 0.01
N GLY A 131 13.87 18.58 1.21
CA GLY A 131 13.68 17.27 1.82
C GLY A 131 12.21 16.95 2.16
N VAL A 132 11.42 17.96 2.53
CA VAL A 132 9.97 17.80 2.72
C VAL A 132 9.27 17.52 1.38
N VAL A 133 9.66 18.22 0.31
CA VAL A 133 9.12 18.01 -1.04
C VAL A 133 9.39 16.58 -1.52
N VAL A 134 10.58 16.01 -1.24
CA VAL A 134 10.87 14.59 -1.56
C VAL A 134 9.80 13.67 -0.98
N GLY A 135 9.50 13.79 0.32
CA GLY A 135 8.50 12.92 0.98
C GLY A 135 7.07 13.14 0.48
N LEU A 136 6.68 14.40 0.28
CA LEU A 136 5.35 14.72 -0.24
C LEU A 136 5.16 14.19 -1.67
N ALA A 137 6.16 14.40 -2.53
CA ALA A 137 6.15 13.91 -3.90
C ALA A 137 6.07 12.38 -3.96
N GLY A 138 6.85 11.68 -3.14
CA GLY A 138 6.77 10.21 -3.03
C GLY A 138 5.38 9.73 -2.58
N VAL A 139 4.76 10.37 -1.58
CA VAL A 139 3.40 10.02 -1.15
C VAL A 139 2.36 10.29 -2.24
N PHE A 140 2.43 11.44 -2.91
CA PHE A 140 1.53 11.73 -4.04
C PHE A 140 1.69 10.73 -5.18
N SER A 141 2.93 10.35 -5.48
CA SER A 141 3.23 9.29 -6.45
C SER A 141 2.47 7.99 -6.12
N GLY A 142 2.60 7.51 -4.88
CA GLY A 142 1.87 6.34 -4.39
C GLY A 142 0.34 6.49 -4.46
N ILE A 143 -0.20 7.66 -4.10
CA ILE A 143 -1.65 7.95 -4.18
C ILE A 143 -2.16 7.88 -5.62
N PHE A 144 -1.39 8.38 -6.59
CA PHE A 144 -1.78 8.33 -8.01
C PHE A 144 -1.71 6.90 -8.57
N VAL A 145 -0.69 6.11 -8.23
CA VAL A 145 -0.65 4.69 -8.62
C VAL A 145 -1.82 3.91 -8.03
N VAL A 146 -2.15 4.17 -6.76
CA VAL A 146 -3.29 3.52 -6.12
C VAL A 146 -4.62 3.94 -6.77
N ALA A 147 -4.71 5.12 -7.38
CA ALA A 147 -5.89 5.49 -8.16
C ALA A 147 -6.09 4.61 -9.39
N ALA A 148 -5.02 4.20 -10.07
CA ALA A 148 -5.07 3.22 -11.14
C ALA A 148 -5.59 1.86 -10.63
N ASN A 149 -5.02 1.35 -9.53
CA ASN A 149 -5.50 0.11 -8.91
C ASN A 149 -6.96 0.22 -8.45
N ALA A 150 -7.35 1.34 -7.84
CA ALA A 150 -8.70 1.59 -7.39
C ALA A 150 -9.69 1.57 -8.56
N TRP A 151 -9.33 2.17 -9.70
CA TRP A 151 -10.15 2.12 -10.91
C TRP A 151 -10.30 0.70 -11.44
N MET A 152 -9.25 -0.12 -11.41
CA MET A 152 -9.34 -1.54 -11.77
C MET A 152 -10.32 -2.32 -10.89
N ASN A 153 -10.57 -1.85 -9.66
CA ASN A 153 -11.52 -2.45 -8.73
C ASN A 153 -12.92 -1.81 -8.82
N SER A 154 -13.03 -0.54 -9.19
CA SER A 154 -14.29 0.21 -9.27
C SER A 154 -14.28 1.09 -10.52
N PRO A 155 -14.47 0.50 -11.72
CA PRO A 155 -14.40 1.24 -12.98
C PRO A 155 -15.44 2.36 -13.03
N ALA A 156 -15.00 3.55 -13.44
CA ALA A 156 -15.83 4.75 -13.59
C ALA A 156 -15.24 5.67 -14.67
N GLY A 157 -15.99 6.71 -15.07
CA GLY A 157 -15.49 7.73 -16.00
C GLY A 157 -15.41 7.27 -17.46
N PHE A 158 -16.30 6.38 -17.90
CA PHE A 158 -16.48 6.01 -19.30
C PHE A 158 -17.88 5.43 -19.52
N ALA A 159 -18.36 5.47 -20.76
CA ALA A 159 -19.51 4.71 -21.23
C ALA A 159 -19.04 3.47 -22.01
N TRP A 160 -19.84 2.40 -21.98
CA TRP A 160 -19.53 1.16 -22.71
C TRP A 160 -20.52 0.97 -23.85
N VAL A 161 -20.06 1.13 -25.08
CA VAL A 161 -20.87 1.07 -26.29
C VAL A 161 -20.19 0.16 -27.30
N ASP A 162 -20.92 -0.85 -27.79
CA ASP A 162 -20.46 -1.79 -28.82
C ASP A 162 -19.08 -2.43 -28.54
N GLY A 163 -18.80 -2.73 -27.27
CA GLY A 163 -17.53 -3.34 -26.85
C GLY A 163 -16.35 -2.39 -26.78
N GLN A 164 -16.59 -1.08 -26.84
CA GLN A 164 -15.58 -0.03 -26.71
C GLN A 164 -15.94 0.94 -25.58
N ALA A 165 -14.90 1.50 -24.96
CA ALA A 165 -15.03 2.59 -24.01
C ALA A 165 -15.15 3.94 -24.75
N THR A 166 -16.24 4.67 -24.51
CA THR A 166 -16.51 6.01 -25.04
C THR A 166 -16.69 7.01 -23.90
N ASP A 167 -16.82 8.31 -24.22
CA ASP A 167 -17.13 9.37 -23.25
C ASP A 167 -16.22 9.36 -22.01
N ILE A 168 -14.91 9.22 -22.26
CA ILE A 168 -13.92 9.05 -21.21
C ILE A 168 -13.73 10.36 -20.43
N ASP A 169 -13.93 10.27 -19.11
CA ASP A 169 -13.59 11.27 -18.11
C ASP A 169 -12.47 10.72 -17.20
N PRO A 170 -11.20 11.07 -17.48
CA PRO A 170 -10.06 10.58 -16.70
C PRO A 170 -10.06 11.06 -15.24
N VAL A 171 -10.71 12.18 -14.94
CA VAL A 171 -10.78 12.72 -13.57
C VAL A 171 -11.77 11.90 -12.75
N ALA A 172 -12.94 11.59 -13.32
CA ALA A 172 -13.91 10.67 -12.71
C ALA A 172 -13.34 9.25 -12.57
N ALA A 173 -12.57 8.78 -13.54
CA ALA A 173 -11.87 7.49 -13.45
C ALA A 173 -10.84 7.47 -12.31
N MET A 174 -10.03 8.53 -12.18
CA MET A 174 -9.01 8.65 -11.14
C MET A 174 -9.63 8.73 -9.73
N PHE A 175 -10.65 9.56 -9.54
CA PHE A 175 -11.34 9.73 -8.26
C PHE A 175 -12.60 8.85 -8.16
N ASN A 176 -12.45 7.58 -8.55
CA ASN A 176 -13.51 6.58 -8.41
C ASN A 176 -13.83 6.27 -6.93
N ALA A 177 -14.93 5.56 -6.69
CA ALA A 177 -15.42 5.29 -5.35
C ALA A 177 -14.42 4.51 -4.47
N ALA A 178 -13.55 3.68 -5.05
CA ALA A 178 -12.56 2.89 -4.31
C ALA A 178 -11.33 3.69 -3.89
N TRP A 179 -11.00 4.74 -4.63
CA TRP A 179 -9.77 5.50 -4.46
C TRP A 179 -9.52 6.02 -3.03
N PRO A 180 -10.47 6.71 -2.35
CA PRO A 180 -10.15 7.36 -1.07
C PRO A 180 -9.77 6.35 0.01
N TRP A 181 -10.40 5.17 0.01
CA TRP A 181 -10.15 4.13 1.00
C TRP A 181 -8.85 3.38 0.72
N GLN A 182 -8.61 2.99 -0.54
CA GLN A 182 -7.38 2.31 -0.92
C GLN A 182 -6.15 3.20 -0.77
N ALA A 183 -6.24 4.47 -1.19
CA ALA A 183 -5.13 5.42 -1.09
C ALA A 183 -4.78 5.71 0.37
N LEU A 184 -5.79 5.88 1.24
CA LEU A 184 -5.59 6.05 2.67
C LEU A 184 -4.92 4.82 3.29
N HIS A 185 -5.49 3.63 3.06
CA HIS A 185 -5.01 2.40 3.67
C HIS A 185 -3.59 2.04 3.22
N MET A 186 -3.28 2.21 1.93
CA MET A 186 -1.93 1.96 1.38
C MET A 186 -0.91 2.96 1.91
N THR A 187 -1.27 4.25 2.00
CA THR A 187 -0.36 5.27 2.54
C THR A 187 -0.02 4.96 3.99
N LEU A 188 -1.02 4.70 4.83
CA LEU A 188 -0.80 4.32 6.23
C LEU A 188 0.04 3.04 6.33
N ALA A 189 -0.23 2.04 5.49
CA ALA A 189 0.52 0.78 5.48
C ALA A 189 2.01 1.02 5.17
N ALA A 190 2.33 1.92 4.24
CA ALA A 190 3.71 2.31 3.96
C ALA A 190 4.39 2.93 5.19
N PHE A 191 3.69 3.82 5.92
CA PHE A 191 4.22 4.43 7.15
C PHE A 191 4.42 3.42 8.28
N VAL A 192 3.49 2.47 8.45
CA VAL A 192 3.62 1.36 9.39
C VAL A 192 4.83 0.50 9.03
N ALA A 193 4.88 -0.02 7.80
CA ALA A 193 5.91 -0.94 7.35
C ALA A 193 7.32 -0.31 7.41
N THR A 194 7.51 0.85 6.78
CA THR A 194 8.81 1.53 6.77
C THR A 194 9.18 2.05 8.16
N GLY A 195 8.22 2.59 8.91
CA GLY A 195 8.45 3.10 10.26
C GLY A 195 8.92 2.02 11.23
N PHE A 196 8.24 0.89 11.30
CA PHE A 196 8.66 -0.22 12.15
C PHE A 196 9.92 -0.93 11.63
N ALA A 197 10.13 -1.02 10.32
CA ALA A 197 11.37 -1.58 9.78
C ALA A 197 12.59 -0.74 10.21
N VAL A 198 12.52 0.58 10.07
CA VAL A 198 13.58 1.51 10.48
C VAL A 198 13.75 1.50 12.00
N ALA A 199 12.65 1.51 12.76
CA ALA A 199 12.70 1.43 14.22
C ALA A 199 13.33 0.10 14.68
N GLY A 200 12.89 -1.03 14.12
CA GLY A 200 13.42 -2.37 14.43
C GLY A 200 14.91 -2.47 14.13
N LEU A 201 15.36 -2.01 12.97
CA LEU A 201 16.79 -1.96 12.63
C LEU A 201 17.60 -1.17 13.67
N HIS A 202 17.13 0.03 14.02
CA HIS A 202 17.85 0.86 15.00
C HIS A 202 17.72 0.35 16.44
N ALA A 203 16.65 -0.35 16.79
CA ALA A 203 16.51 -1.04 18.07
C ALA A 203 17.53 -2.17 18.21
N VAL A 204 17.65 -3.04 17.19
CA VAL A 204 18.64 -4.13 17.18
C VAL A 204 20.07 -3.56 17.27
N LEU A 205 20.37 -2.49 16.55
CA LEU A 205 21.68 -1.84 16.61
C LEU A 205 21.95 -1.19 17.97
N LEU A 206 20.91 -0.63 18.62
CA LEU A 206 21.04 -0.06 19.97
C LEU A 206 21.23 -1.14 21.04
N LEU A 207 20.63 -2.32 20.89
CA LEU A 207 20.88 -3.48 21.77
C LEU A 207 22.33 -3.96 21.65
N ARG A 208 22.89 -3.97 20.43
CA ARG A 208 24.29 -4.35 20.18
C ARG A 208 25.28 -3.24 20.57
N ARG A 209 24.86 -1.98 20.55
CA ARG A 209 25.68 -0.81 20.92
C ARG A 209 24.90 0.11 21.87
N PRO A 210 24.74 -0.30 23.14
CA PRO A 210 23.99 0.46 24.12
C PRO A 210 24.50 1.89 24.24
N GLY A 211 23.58 2.85 24.27
CA GLY A 211 23.91 4.27 24.42
C GLY A 211 24.33 5.00 23.14
N HIS A 212 24.46 4.32 21.99
CA HIS A 212 24.87 4.98 20.75
C HIS A 212 23.86 6.08 20.34
N PRO A 213 24.27 7.37 20.30
CA PRO A 213 23.35 8.49 20.20
C PRO A 213 22.57 8.52 18.88
N LEU A 214 23.20 8.07 17.78
CA LEU A 214 22.56 8.03 16.46
C LEU A 214 21.35 7.09 16.42
N HIS A 215 21.45 5.88 16.99
CA HIS A 215 20.36 4.90 16.95
C HIS A 215 19.22 5.32 17.87
N ARG A 216 19.54 5.95 19.00
CA ARG A 216 18.54 6.56 19.88
C ARG A 216 17.82 7.74 19.19
N ALA A 217 18.56 8.58 18.46
CA ALA A 217 17.99 9.67 17.68
C ALA A 217 17.07 9.17 16.55
N ALA A 218 17.47 8.11 15.86
CA ALA A 218 16.68 7.47 14.82
C ALA A 218 15.37 6.88 15.35
N LEU A 219 15.41 6.14 16.47
CA LEU A 219 14.22 5.61 17.13
C LEU A 219 13.25 6.72 17.53
N ARG A 220 13.75 7.82 18.12
CA ARG A 220 12.92 8.99 18.50
C ARG A 220 12.21 9.66 17.31
N ILE A 221 12.68 9.43 16.08
CA ILE A 221 12.07 9.96 14.87
C ILE A 221 11.13 8.92 14.25
N ALA A 222 11.58 7.67 14.05
CA ALA A 222 10.79 6.67 13.33
C ALA A 222 9.57 6.17 14.14
N LEU A 223 9.73 5.92 15.44
CA LEU A 223 8.66 5.34 16.29
C LEU A 223 7.38 6.19 16.30
N PRO A 224 7.41 7.52 16.49
CA PRO A 224 6.18 8.31 16.47
C PRO A 224 5.37 8.17 15.19
N PHE A 225 6.03 8.15 14.01
CA PHE A 225 5.35 7.96 12.74
C PHE A 225 4.76 6.56 12.63
N ALA A 226 5.53 5.54 13.00
CA ALA A 226 5.10 4.14 12.96
C ALA A 226 3.89 3.91 13.87
N VAL A 227 3.95 4.38 15.12
CA VAL A 227 2.89 4.21 16.13
C VAL A 227 1.63 4.95 15.72
N VAL A 228 1.72 6.22 15.29
CA VAL A 228 0.54 6.97 14.84
C VAL A 228 -0.11 6.26 13.65
N ALA A 229 0.67 5.83 12.66
CA ALA A 229 0.14 5.07 11.53
C ALA A 229 -0.48 3.72 11.96
N ALA A 230 0.13 3.03 12.93
CA ALA A 230 -0.37 1.74 13.44
C ALA A 230 -1.74 1.85 14.10
N PHE A 231 -2.01 2.93 14.85
CA PHE A 231 -3.34 3.18 15.42
C PHE A 231 -4.37 3.57 14.35
N LEU A 232 -3.94 4.26 13.29
CA LEU A 232 -4.83 4.64 12.19
C LEU A 232 -5.08 3.49 11.20
N GLN A 233 -4.18 2.51 11.12
CA GLN A 233 -4.25 1.42 10.15
C GLN A 233 -5.54 0.59 10.29
N PRO A 234 -5.92 0.07 11.48
CA PRO A 234 -7.15 -0.71 11.63
C PRO A 234 -8.41 0.11 11.30
N ILE A 235 -8.41 1.40 11.62
CA ILE A 235 -9.54 2.29 11.31
C ILE A 235 -9.71 2.41 9.79
N SER A 236 -8.61 2.65 9.06
CA SER A 236 -8.66 2.68 7.60
C SER A 236 -8.99 1.31 6.99
N GLY A 237 -8.60 0.22 7.67
CA GLY A 237 -8.92 -1.16 7.31
C GLY A 237 -10.41 -1.47 7.43
N ASP A 238 -11.05 -1.11 8.55
CA ASP A 238 -12.50 -1.24 8.74
C ASP A 238 -13.27 -0.42 7.70
N LEU A 239 -12.85 0.82 7.43
CA LEU A 239 -13.45 1.64 6.37
C LEU A 239 -13.34 0.98 4.99
N SER A 240 -12.17 0.39 4.68
CA SER A 240 -11.94 -0.34 3.43
C SER A 240 -12.74 -1.65 3.36
N ALA A 241 -12.87 -2.38 4.47
CA ALA A 241 -13.64 -3.62 4.54
C ALA A 241 -15.14 -3.38 4.32
N ARG A 242 -15.71 -2.33 4.91
CA ARG A 242 -17.12 -1.92 4.69
C ARG A 242 -17.39 -1.52 3.24
N ASP A 243 -16.40 -0.88 2.64
CA ASP A 243 -16.45 -0.46 1.26
C ASP A 243 -16.36 -1.63 0.27
N VAL A 244 -15.52 -2.63 0.59
CA VAL A 244 -15.46 -3.92 -0.11
C VAL A 244 -16.76 -4.71 0.10
N ALA A 245 -17.31 -4.76 1.32
CA ALA A 245 -18.55 -5.47 1.64
C ALA A 245 -19.72 -5.08 0.72
N ARG A 246 -19.78 -3.80 0.35
CA ARG A 246 -20.88 -3.25 -0.47
C ARG A 246 -20.65 -3.36 -1.97
N ARG A 247 -19.41 -3.27 -2.43
CA ARG A 247 -19.11 -3.20 -3.88
C ARG A 247 -18.52 -4.47 -4.45
N GLN A 248 -17.85 -5.25 -3.63
CA GLN A 248 -17.15 -6.49 -3.99
C GLN A 248 -17.35 -7.54 -2.90
N PRO A 249 -18.61 -7.90 -2.59
CA PRO A 249 -18.95 -8.88 -1.55
C PRO A 249 -18.22 -10.21 -1.73
N GLU A 250 -17.97 -10.65 -2.96
CA GLU A 250 -17.20 -11.87 -3.28
C GLU A 250 -15.75 -11.81 -2.76
N LYS A 251 -15.15 -10.61 -2.68
CA LYS A 251 -13.81 -10.42 -2.09
C LYS A 251 -13.86 -10.47 -0.57
N LEU A 252 -14.86 -9.85 0.05
CA LEU A 252 -15.04 -9.94 1.50
C LEU A 252 -15.28 -11.40 1.91
N ALA A 253 -16.17 -12.09 1.20
CA ALA A 253 -16.47 -13.49 1.44
C ALA A 253 -15.22 -14.37 1.31
N ALA A 254 -14.36 -14.10 0.31
CA ALA A 254 -13.08 -14.79 0.20
C ALA A 254 -12.06 -14.42 1.30
N MET A 255 -12.03 -13.16 1.77
CA MET A 255 -11.18 -12.74 2.89
C MET A 255 -11.57 -13.42 4.21
N GLU A 256 -12.86 -13.58 4.45
CA GLU A 256 -13.41 -14.19 5.66
C GLU A 256 -13.70 -15.70 5.48
N ALA A 257 -13.41 -16.26 4.31
CA ALA A 257 -13.75 -17.64 3.94
C ALA A 257 -15.22 -18.01 4.24
N LEU A 258 -16.13 -17.08 3.97
CA LEU A 258 -17.58 -17.23 4.12
C LEU A 258 -18.17 -17.87 2.85
N PHE A 259 -18.52 -19.15 2.94
CA PHE A 259 -19.10 -19.88 1.79
C PHE A 259 -20.60 -19.63 1.65
N GLU A 260 -21.36 -19.85 2.72
CA GLU A 260 -22.82 -19.66 2.73
C GLU A 260 -23.20 -18.25 3.16
N THR A 261 -24.19 -17.67 2.49
CA THR A 261 -24.83 -16.41 2.91
C THR A 261 -25.59 -16.62 4.21
N GLN A 262 -25.34 -15.77 5.19
CA GLN A 262 -25.98 -15.89 6.50
C GLN A 262 -26.14 -14.54 7.21
N THR A 263 -27.17 -14.46 8.04
CA THR A 263 -27.31 -13.41 9.05
C THR A 263 -26.44 -13.73 10.25
N ARG A 264 -26.01 -12.69 10.99
CA ARG A 264 -25.09 -12.85 12.13
C ARG A 264 -23.81 -13.60 11.77
N ALA A 265 -23.29 -13.35 10.56
CA ALA A 265 -22.09 -13.99 10.05
C ALA A 265 -20.93 -13.83 11.06
N PRO A 266 -20.20 -14.92 11.38
CA PRO A 266 -19.10 -14.86 12.30
C PRO A 266 -17.88 -14.18 11.65
N LEU A 267 -17.11 -13.44 12.46
CA LEU A 267 -15.73 -13.11 12.09
C LEU A 267 -14.84 -14.31 12.41
N LEU A 268 -13.98 -14.71 11.48
CA LEU A 268 -13.04 -15.80 11.70
C LEU A 268 -11.69 -15.25 12.17
N ILE A 269 -11.14 -15.84 13.23
CA ILE A 269 -9.75 -15.63 13.65
C ILE A 269 -8.95 -16.89 13.35
N GLY A 270 -7.96 -16.77 12.46
CA GLY A 270 -7.25 -17.90 11.90
C GLY A 270 -8.15 -18.75 11.01
N GLY A 271 -7.80 -20.03 10.88
CA GLY A 271 -8.55 -20.99 10.06
C GLY A 271 -7.82 -21.39 8.77
N LEU A 272 -8.12 -22.60 8.31
CA LEU A 272 -7.68 -23.14 7.04
C LEU A 272 -8.92 -23.48 6.20
N PRO A 273 -9.21 -22.70 5.15
CA PRO A 273 -10.34 -22.97 4.27
C PRO A 273 -10.13 -24.25 3.46
N ASP A 274 -11.12 -25.14 3.50
CA ASP A 274 -11.26 -26.28 2.60
C ASP A 274 -12.34 -25.93 1.58
N VAL A 275 -11.91 -25.53 0.37
CA VAL A 275 -12.79 -24.99 -0.67
C VAL A 275 -13.64 -26.08 -1.34
N GLU A 276 -13.20 -27.34 -1.27
CA GLU A 276 -13.97 -28.50 -1.77
C GLU A 276 -15.06 -28.88 -0.79
N ALA A 277 -14.74 -28.91 0.51
CA ALA A 277 -15.72 -29.17 1.57
C ALA A 277 -16.60 -27.95 1.91
N GLN A 278 -16.21 -26.74 1.48
CA GLN A 278 -16.86 -25.46 1.81
C GLN A 278 -16.90 -25.19 3.33
N GLU A 279 -15.82 -25.56 4.00
CA GLU A 279 -15.68 -25.43 5.46
C GLU A 279 -14.37 -24.73 5.82
N VAL A 280 -14.32 -24.12 7.00
CA VAL A 280 -13.07 -23.55 7.56
C VAL A 280 -12.67 -24.34 8.80
N ARG A 281 -11.53 -25.01 8.74
CA ARG A 281 -11.03 -25.82 9.86
C ARG A 281 -10.14 -25.00 10.78
N TYR A 282 -10.18 -25.27 12.08
CA TYR A 282 -9.31 -24.67 13.11
C TYR A 282 -9.49 -23.15 13.33
N ALA A 283 -10.58 -22.56 12.84
CA ALA A 283 -10.90 -21.16 13.09
C ALA A 283 -11.51 -20.97 14.48
N LEU A 284 -11.25 -19.81 15.09
CA LEU A 284 -12.05 -19.31 16.20
C LEU A 284 -13.13 -18.40 15.61
N GLU A 285 -14.39 -18.72 15.87
CA GLU A 285 -15.53 -17.96 15.38
C GLU A 285 -16.01 -16.95 16.42
N LEU A 286 -16.26 -15.72 15.97
CA LEU A 286 -16.89 -14.65 16.75
C LEU A 286 -18.26 -14.31 16.14
N PRO A 287 -19.36 -14.93 16.60
CA PRO A 287 -20.68 -14.81 15.99
C PRO A 287 -21.19 -13.36 15.89
N GLY A 288 -21.76 -13.00 14.73
CA GLY A 288 -22.32 -11.67 14.45
C GLY A 288 -21.31 -10.54 14.29
N LEU A 289 -20.02 -10.78 14.53
CA LEU A 289 -19.02 -9.72 14.46
C LEU A 289 -18.70 -9.30 13.03
N LEU A 290 -18.72 -10.22 12.06
CA LEU A 290 -18.51 -9.86 10.65
C LEU A 290 -19.68 -9.01 10.13
N SER A 291 -20.93 -9.39 10.44
CA SER A 291 -22.12 -8.59 10.12
C SER A 291 -22.00 -7.16 10.69
N PHE A 292 -21.60 -7.04 11.96
CA PHE A 292 -21.42 -5.73 12.60
C PHE A 292 -20.30 -4.92 11.95
N LEU A 293 -19.14 -5.52 11.66
CA LEU A 293 -18.02 -4.78 11.06
C LEU A 293 -18.33 -4.35 9.62
N ALA A 294 -19.01 -5.20 8.84
CA ALA A 294 -19.36 -4.92 7.46
C ALA A 294 -20.50 -3.89 7.30
N PHE A 295 -21.53 -3.97 8.17
CA PHE A 295 -22.78 -3.22 7.98
C PHE A 295 -23.24 -2.40 9.19
N ALA A 296 -22.49 -2.41 10.31
CA ALA A 296 -22.86 -1.77 11.58
C ALA A 296 -24.15 -2.34 12.21
N ASP A 297 -24.51 -3.57 11.88
CA ASP A 297 -25.66 -4.30 12.41
C ASP A 297 -25.30 -5.78 12.59
N VAL A 298 -25.48 -6.31 13.80
CA VAL A 298 -25.14 -7.70 14.13
C VAL A 298 -26.03 -8.71 13.42
N ASP A 299 -27.24 -8.32 13.03
CA ASP A 299 -28.20 -9.20 12.35
C ASP A 299 -28.20 -8.99 10.83
N ALA A 300 -27.35 -8.11 10.30
CA ALA A 300 -27.19 -7.92 8.86
C ALA A 300 -26.75 -9.22 8.17
N GLU A 301 -27.32 -9.46 6.99
CA GLU A 301 -26.93 -10.54 6.09
C GLU A 301 -25.61 -10.19 5.39
N VAL A 302 -24.68 -11.15 5.38
CA VAL A 302 -23.42 -11.05 4.64
C VAL A 302 -23.45 -12.10 3.54
N GLN A 303 -23.24 -11.65 2.30
CA GLN A 303 -23.21 -12.53 1.13
C GLN A 303 -22.00 -13.46 1.19
N GLY A 304 -22.25 -14.76 1.10
CA GLY A 304 -21.25 -15.81 0.97
C GLY A 304 -20.88 -16.06 -0.49
N LEU A 305 -19.80 -16.83 -0.69
CA LEU A 305 -19.30 -17.18 -2.01
C LEU A 305 -20.32 -17.94 -2.88
N GLU A 306 -21.22 -18.72 -2.29
CA GLU A 306 -22.20 -19.53 -3.02
C GLU A 306 -23.25 -18.73 -3.80
N ASP A 307 -23.44 -17.46 -3.46
CA ASP A 307 -24.29 -16.56 -4.23
C ASP A 307 -23.65 -16.13 -5.56
N PHE A 308 -22.37 -16.45 -5.77
CA PHE A 308 -21.61 -16.08 -6.97
C PHE A 308 -21.21 -17.32 -7.79
N PRO A 309 -21.16 -17.19 -9.13
CA PRO A 309 -20.61 -18.25 -9.98
C PRO A 309 -19.20 -18.66 -9.54
N ARG A 310 -18.94 -19.98 -9.49
CA ARG A 310 -17.68 -20.57 -8.98
C ARG A 310 -16.46 -20.03 -9.72
N GLU A 311 -16.58 -19.75 -11.01
CA GLU A 311 -15.52 -19.18 -11.85
C GLU A 311 -15.13 -17.74 -11.50
N LEU A 312 -15.98 -17.02 -10.76
CA LEU A 312 -15.72 -15.66 -10.27
C LEU A 312 -15.14 -15.65 -8.86
N TRP A 313 -15.04 -16.80 -8.20
CA TRP A 313 -14.51 -16.87 -6.85
C TRP A 313 -13.02 -16.46 -6.84
N PRO A 314 -12.62 -15.52 -5.96
CA PRO A 314 -11.22 -15.28 -5.71
C PRO A 314 -10.53 -16.55 -5.18
N PRO A 315 -9.19 -16.64 -5.26
CA PRO A 315 -8.43 -17.74 -4.65
C PRO A 315 -8.55 -17.76 -3.10
N VAL A 316 -9.64 -18.35 -2.60
CA VAL A 316 -10.11 -18.26 -1.19
C VAL A 316 -8.99 -18.53 -0.18
N VAL A 317 -8.24 -19.62 -0.34
CA VAL A 317 -7.19 -20.01 0.61
C VAL A 317 -6.12 -18.94 0.74
N VAL A 318 -5.61 -18.43 -0.39
CA VAL A 318 -4.54 -17.42 -0.38
C VAL A 318 -5.07 -16.08 0.13
N THR A 319 -6.27 -15.70 -0.28
CA THR A 319 -6.91 -14.44 0.14
C THR A 319 -7.19 -14.43 1.64
N HIS A 320 -7.81 -15.49 2.17
CA HIS A 320 -8.10 -15.60 3.61
C HIS A 320 -6.83 -15.60 4.45
N LEU A 321 -5.83 -16.41 4.09
CA LEU A 321 -4.57 -16.46 4.84
C LEU A 321 -3.82 -15.12 4.80
N ALA A 322 -3.78 -14.47 3.64
CA ALA A 322 -3.18 -13.14 3.53
C ALA A 322 -3.91 -12.10 4.39
N PHE A 323 -5.26 -12.16 4.41
CA PHE A 323 -6.08 -11.28 5.24
C PHE A 323 -5.83 -11.50 6.75
N GLN A 324 -5.83 -12.76 7.20
CA GLN A 324 -5.55 -13.13 8.60
C GLN A 324 -4.15 -12.69 9.04
N VAL A 325 -3.14 -12.90 8.19
CA VAL A 325 -1.76 -12.44 8.46
C VAL A 325 -1.69 -10.91 8.51
N MET A 326 -2.32 -10.22 7.57
CA MET A 326 -2.33 -8.75 7.52
C MET A 326 -2.98 -8.16 8.77
N VAL A 327 -4.17 -8.63 9.14
CA VAL A 327 -4.91 -8.17 10.33
C VAL A 327 -4.13 -8.50 11.60
N GLY A 328 -3.61 -9.73 11.71
CA GLY A 328 -2.82 -10.18 12.86
C GLY A 328 -1.55 -9.33 13.06
N ILE A 329 -0.81 -9.04 11.99
CA ILE A 329 0.35 -8.13 12.04
C ILE A 329 -0.09 -6.72 12.43
N GLY A 330 -1.19 -6.22 11.86
CA GLY A 330 -1.74 -4.89 12.17
C GLY A 330 -2.03 -4.70 13.65
N PHE A 331 -2.76 -5.64 14.27
CA PHE A 331 -3.04 -5.61 15.71
C PHE A 331 -1.78 -5.79 16.55
N PHE A 332 -0.88 -6.71 16.17
CA PHE A 332 0.38 -6.92 16.87
C PHE A 332 1.26 -5.65 16.90
N LEU A 333 1.31 -4.90 15.79
CA LEU A 333 2.10 -3.68 15.69
C LEU A 333 1.43 -2.48 16.39
N MET A 334 0.11 -2.46 16.51
CA MET A 334 -0.63 -1.45 17.27
C MET A 334 -0.37 -1.57 18.78
N GLY A 335 -0.28 -2.80 19.29
CA GLY A 335 0.00 -3.11 20.69
C GLY A 335 -1.10 -3.92 21.36
#